data_AF-A0A3D0NU42-F1
#
_entry.id   AF-A0A3D0NU42-F1
#
_cell.length_a   1.000
_cell.length_b   1.000
_cell.length_c   1.000
_cell.angle_alpha   90.00
_cell.angle_beta   90.00
_cell.angle_gamma   90.00
#
_symmetry.space_group_name_H-M   'P 1'
#
loop_
_entity.id
_entity.type
_entity.pdbx_description
1 polymer ?
#
loop_
_entity_poly.entity_id
_entity_poly.type
_entity_poly.pdbx_seq_one_letter_code
_entity_poly.pdbx_strand_id
1 'polypeptide(L)' 'MFGLDGLLAALNEKPDASLKELLENVRNSIDGFVKEAEQFDDLTMLCLEYRGDTENP' A
#
# COMPACT_ATOMS: atom_id res chain seq x y z
N MET A 1 -5.01 -0.98 -16.02
CA MET A 1 -4.63 -0.09 -14.89
C MET A 1 -4.69 -0.91 -13.61
N PHE A 2 -3.83 -0.62 -12.64
CA PHE A 2 -3.81 -1.30 -11.34
C PHE A 2 -5.15 -1.14 -10.60
N GLY A 3 -5.69 0.08 -10.62
CA GLY A 3 -7.05 0.38 -10.16
C GLY A 3 -7.27 0.16 -8.65
N LEU A 4 -8.52 0.33 -8.21
CA LEU A 4 -8.89 0.15 -6.81
C LEU A 4 -8.85 -1.32 -6.38
N ASP A 5 -9.21 -2.25 -7.26
CA ASP A 5 -9.23 -3.68 -6.94
C ASP A 5 -7.81 -4.22 -6.69
N GLY A 6 -6.83 -3.81 -7.53
CA GLY A 6 -5.42 -4.15 -7.33
C GLY A 6 -4.86 -3.56 -6.04
N LEU A 7 -5.21 -2.31 -5.73
CA LEU A 7 -4.81 -1.67 -4.48
C LEU A 7 -5.40 -2.36 -3.27
N LEU A 8 -6.69 -2.72 -3.31
CA LEU A 8 -7.36 -3.43 -2.23
C LEU A 8 -6.73 -4.80 -1.99
N ALA A 9 -6.38 -5.53 -3.05
CA ALA A 9 -5.66 -6.80 -2.94
C ALA A 9 -4.28 -6.62 -2.28
N ALA A 10 -3.51 -5.61 -2.70
CA ALA A 10 -2.19 -5.33 -2.14
C ALA A 10 -2.24 -4.92 -0.65
N LEU A 11 -3.21 -4.10 -0.26
CA LEU A 11 -3.41 -3.69 1.13
C LEU A 11 -3.78 -4.88 2.04
N ASN A 12 -4.52 -5.85 1.51
CA ASN A 12 -4.96 -7.03 2.27
C ASN A 12 -3.97 -8.20 2.25
N GLU A 13 -2.85 -8.10 1.54
CA GLU A 13 -1.86 -9.18 1.44
C GLU A 13 -1.30 -9.56 2.83
N LYS A 14 -1.03 -8.54 3.66
CA LYS A 14 -0.56 -8.69 5.05
C LYS A 14 -1.22 -7.61 5.93
N PRO A 15 -2.39 -7.89 6.54
CA PRO A 15 -3.15 -6.89 7.29
C PRO A 15 -2.44 -6.42 8.57
N ASP A 16 -1.56 -7.25 9.14
CA ASP A 16 -0.80 -6.96 10.36
C ASP A 16 0.61 -6.39 10.05
N ALA A 17 0.88 -6.00 8.81
CA ALA A 17 2.17 -5.43 8.41
C ALA A 17 2.41 -4.08 9.10
N SER A 18 3.67 -3.79 9.43
CA SER A 18 4.05 -2.44 9.84
C SER A 18 3.79 -1.43 8.71
N LEU A 19 3.67 -0.14 9.04
CA LEU A 19 3.43 0.92 8.04
C LEU A 19 4.44 0.90 6.88
N LYS A 20 5.70 0.61 7.17
CA LYS A 20 6.77 0.53 6.17
C LYS A 20 6.56 -0.67 5.24
N GLU A 21 6.29 -1.83 5.82
CA GLU A 21 6.03 -3.06 5.06
C GLU A 21 4.76 -2.93 4.22
N LEU A 22 3.72 -2.27 4.73
CA LEU A 22 2.49 -2.01 3.97
C LEU A 22 2.77 -1.16 2.73
N LEU A 23 3.55 -0.08 2.86
CA LEU A 23 3.98 0.72 1.71
C LEU A 23 4.84 -0.07 0.72
N GLU A 24 5.75 -0.90 1.22
CA GLU A 24 6.60 -1.76 0.39
C GLU A 24 5.78 -2.81 -0.37
N ASN A 25 4.77 -3.42 0.25
CA ASN A 25 3.89 -4.41 -0.39
C ASN A 25 3.06 -3.77 -1.52
N VAL A 26 2.49 -2.58 -1.28
CA VAL A 26 1.75 -1.83 -2.30
C VAL A 26 2.66 -1.47 -3.47
N ARG A 27 3.88 -0.98 -3.18
CA ARG A 27 4.88 -0.67 -4.22
C ARG A 27 5.21 -1.90 -5.06
N ASN A 28 5.53 -3.01 -4.41
CA ASN A 28 5.89 -4.26 -5.09
C ASN A 28 4.73 -4.80 -5.94
N SER A 29 3.49 -4.63 -5.48
CA SER A 29 2.30 -5.02 -6.24
C SER A 29 2.11 -4.16 -7.49
N ILE A 30 2.37 -2.85 -7.40
CA ILE A 30 2.35 -1.94 -8.55
C ILE A 30 3.47 -2.29 -9.53
N ASP A 31 4.70 -2.47 -9.03
CA ASP A 31 5.86 -2.84 -9.85
C ASP A 31 5.62 -4.19 -10.57
N GLY A 32 5.07 -5.18 -9.86
CA GLY A 32 4.71 -6.48 -10.43
C GLY A 32 3.55 -6.45 -11.42
N PHE A 33 2.60 -5.52 -11.25
CA PHE A 33 1.52 -5.30 -12.21
C PHE A 33 2.03 -4.67 -13.50
N VAL A 34 2.94 -3.69 -13.38
CA VAL A 34 3.50 -2.95 -14.50
C VAL A 34 4.55 -3.77 -15.26
N LYS A 35 5.27 -4.69 -14.58
CA LYS A 35 6.31 -5.55 -15.15
C LYS A 35 7.37 -4.72 -15.90
N GLU A 36 7.48 -4.91 -17.21
CA GLU A 36 8.41 -4.20 -18.09
C GLU A 36 7.77 -2.98 -18.77
N ALA A 37 6.48 -2.72 -18.55
CA ALA A 37 5.86 -1.52 -19.07
C ALA A 37 6.44 -0.30 -18.35
N GLU A 38 6.65 0.80 -19.07
CA GLU A 38 7.09 2.03 -18.46
C GLU A 38 6.01 2.55 -17.50
N GLN A 39 6.37 2.90 -16.26
CA GLN A 39 5.46 3.65 -15.40
C GLN A 39 5.33 5.05 -15.98
N PHE A 40 4.13 5.40 -16.43
CA PHE A 40 3.87 6.65 -17.16
C PHE A 40 3.57 7.86 -16.26
N ASP A 41 3.70 7.75 -14.93
CA ASP A 41 3.40 8.85 -13.99
C ASP A 41 4.20 8.73 -12.67
N ASP A 42 4.43 9.85 -11.98
CA ASP A 42 5.12 9.88 -10.69
C ASP A 42 4.23 9.33 -9.56
N LEU A 43 4.69 8.30 -8.83
CA LEU A 43 3.95 7.68 -7.73
C LEU A 43 4.35 8.27 -6.37
N THR A 44 3.40 8.89 -5.67
CA THR A 44 3.55 9.30 -4.26
C THR A 44 2.68 8.44 -3.35
N MET A 45 3.23 7.93 -2.25
CA MET A 45 2.50 7.11 -1.27
C MET A 45 2.75 7.62 0.17
N LEU A 46 1.68 7.66 0.97
CA LEU A 46 1.72 8.02 2.39
C LEU A 46 0.87 7.01 3.17
N CYS A 47 1.41 6.49 4.26
CA CYS A 47 0.70 5.60 5.18
C CYS A 47 0.76 6.17 6.59
N LEU A 48 -0.37 6.10 7.31
CA LEU A 48 -0.53 6.64 8.64
C LEU A 48 -1.18 5.57 9.53
N GLU A 49 -0.61 5.36 10.71
CA GLU A 49 -1.26 4.61 11.79
C GLU A 49 -1.90 5.61 12.75
N TYR A 50 -3.19 5.50 12.99
CA TYR A 50 -3.86 6.27 14.02
C TYR A 50 -3.79 5.52 15.36
N ARG A 51 -2.94 6.01 16.26
CA ARG A 51 -2.88 5.57 17.66
C ARG A 51 -3.72 6.53 18.49
N GLY A 52 -5.03 6.29 18.51
CA GLY A 52 -5.95 7.05 19.36
C GLY A 52 -5.57 6.96 20.84
N ASP A 53 -6.12 7.86 21.64
CA ASP A 53 -5.83 7.90 23.07
C ASP A 53 -6.34 6.61 23.74
N THR A 54 -5.46 5.87 24.41
CA THR A 54 -5.84 4.67 25.17
C THR A 54 -6.46 5.02 26.53
N GLU A 55 -6.43 6.31 26.93
CA GLU A 55 -7.07 6.78 28.16
C GLU A 55 -8.50 7.28 27.90
N ASN A 56 -9.42 6.33 27.67
CA ASN A 56 -10.80 6.43 28.17
C ASN A 56 -11.48 5.04 28.20
N PRO A 57 -11.37 4.27 29.30
CA PRO A 57 -12.29 3.16 29.58
C PRO A 57 -13.72 3.64 29.92
#